data_AF-A0A4S2ELM9-F1
#
_entry.id   AF-A0A4S2ELM9-F1
#
_cell.length_a   1.000
_cell.length_b   1.000
_cell.length_c   1.000
_cell.angle_alpha   90.00
_cell.angle_beta   90.00
_cell.angle_gamma   90.00
#
_symmetry.space_group_name_H-M   'P 1'
#
loop_
_entity.id
_entity.type
_entity.pdbx_description
1 polymer ?
#
loop_
_entity_poly.entity_id
_entity_poly.type
_entity_poly.pdbx_seq_one_letter_code
_entity_poly.pdbx_strand_id
1 'polypeptide(L)' 'VQQVASYRNNIPRKSLNYRTPLEVFIKYITNEQIVFF' A
#
# COMPACT_ATOMS: atom_id res chain seq x y z
N VAL A 1 4.97 17.25 0.95
CA VAL A 1 5.46 15.84 1.00
C VAL A 1 4.32 14.84 1.13
N GLN A 2 3.39 15.02 2.08
CA GLN A 2 2.30 14.07 2.36
C GLN A 2 1.35 13.80 1.18
N GLN A 3 1.02 14.81 0.39
CA GLN A 3 0.17 14.65 -0.81
C GLN A 3 0.81 13.75 -1.88
N VAL A 4 2.13 13.87 -2.09
CA VAL A 4 2.87 13.06 -3.07
C VAL A 4 2.93 11.60 -2.62
N ALA A 5 3.17 11.36 -1.33
CA ALA A 5 3.16 10.01 -0.76
C ALA A 5 1.78 9.37 -0.88
N SER A 6 0.72 10.10 -0.52
CA SER A 6 -0.66 9.64 -0.66
C SER A 6 -0.99 9.29 -2.12
N TYR A 7 -0.67 10.17 -3.07
CA TYR A 7 -0.84 9.89 -4.50
C TYR A 7 -0.10 8.61 -4.91
N ARG A 8 1.19 8.48 -4.57
CA ARG A 8 2.00 7.31 -4.95
C ARG A 8 1.49 6.00 -4.36
N ASN A 9 1.01 6.01 -3.11
CA ASN A 9 0.51 4.82 -2.41
C ASN A 9 -0.79 4.28 -2.99
N ASN A 10 -1.56 5.12 -3.68
CA ASN A 10 -2.86 4.76 -4.25
C ASN A 10 -2.84 4.45 -5.76
N ILE A 11 -1.69 4.60 -6.43
CA ILE A 11 -1.60 4.32 -7.87
C ILE A 11 -1.07 2.91 -8.10
N PRO A 12 -1.68 2.13 -9.02
CA PRO A 12 -1.16 0.84 -9.47
C PRO A 12 0.27 0.89 -10.02
N ARG A 13 1.04 -0.18 -9.85
CA ARG A 13 2.37 -0.34 -10.50
C ARG A 13 2.40 -1.59 -11.36
N LYS A 14 2.91 -1.46 -12.58
CA LYS A 14 3.08 -2.59 -13.51
C LYS A 14 3.94 -3.71 -12.90
N SER A 15 5.01 -3.36 -12.20
CA SER A 15 5.89 -4.29 -11.49
C SER A 15 5.21 -5.03 -10.33
N LEU A 16 4.10 -4.51 -9.82
CA LEU A 16 3.30 -5.14 -8.76
C LEU A 16 2.08 -5.88 -9.35
N ASN A 17 2.12 -6.24 -10.63
CA ASN A 17 0.99 -6.81 -11.37
C ASN A 17 -0.26 -5.91 -11.28
N TYR A 18 -0.07 -4.61 -11.51
CA TYR A 18 -1.11 -3.58 -11.45
C TYR A 18 -1.80 -3.42 -10.09
N ARG A 19 -1.10 -3.76 -8.99
CA ARG A 19 -1.53 -3.44 -7.62
C ARG A 19 -0.89 -2.16 -7.10
N THR A 20 -1.53 -1.54 -6.13
CA THR A 20 -0.99 -0.36 -5.45
C THR A 20 0.06 -0.76 -4.40
N PRO A 21 1.01 0.13 -4.06
CA PRO A 21 1.94 -0.12 -2.97
C PRO A 21 1.24 -0.45 -1.64
N LEU A 22 0.10 0.20 -1.35
CA LEU A 22 -0.66 -0.03 -0.12
C LEU A 22 -1.29 -1.44 -0.09
N GLU A 23 -1.91 -1.88 -1.19
CA GLU A 23 -2.48 -3.23 -1.29
C GLU A 23 -1.42 -4.32 -1.10
N VAL A 24 -0.25 -4.13 -1.70
CA VAL A 24 0.86 -5.08 -1.55
C VAL A 24 1.36 -5.08 -0.11
N PHE A 25 1.49 -3.91 0.51
CA PHE A 25 1.91 -3.80 1.90
C PHE A 25 0.96 -4.52 2.85
N ILE A 26 -0.36 -4.29 2.75
CA ILE A 26 -1.37 -4.92 3.62
C ILE A 26 -1.33 -6.46 3.53
N LYS A 27 -0.99 -7.03 2.36
CA LYS A 27 -0.83 -8.49 2.22
C LYS A 27 0.23 -9.10 3.15
N TYR A 28 1.26 -8.33 3.52
CA TYR A 28 2.37 -8.81 4.35
C TYR A 28 2.21 -8.48 5.83
N ILE A 29 1.13 -7.80 6.21
CA ILE A 29 0.82 -7.45 7.59
C ILE A 29 -0.04 -8.54 8.22
N THR A 30 0.26 -8.91 9.46
CA THR A 30 -0.58 -9.86 10.21
C THR A 30 -1.88 -9.18 10.65
N ASN A 31 -2.96 -9.94 10.80
CA ASN A 31 -4.24 -9.36 11.25
C ASN A 31 -4.10 -8.59 12.58
N GLU A 32 -3.22 -9.02 13.48
CA GLU A 32 -2.92 -8.31 14.73
C GLU A 32 -2.31 -6.92 14.49
N GLN A 33 -1.42 -6.79 13.51
CA GLN A 33 -0.79 -5.52 13.16
C GLN A 33 -1.73 -4.56 12.42
N ILE A 34 -2.74 -5.08 11.71
CA ILE A 34 -3.77 -4.25 11.04
C ILE A 34 -4.61 -3.48 12.07
N VAL A 35 -4.90 -4.07 13.24
CA VAL A 35 -5.73 -3.44 14.27
C VAL A 35 -5.05 -2.19 14.88
N PHE A 36 -3.73 -2.06 14.76
CA PHE A 36 -2.96 -0.92 15.26
C PHE A 36 -2.69 0.18 14.23
N PHE A 37 -3.15 0.00 12.98
CA PHE A 37 -2.92 0.91 11.86
C PHE A 37 -4.17 1.74 11.53
#